data_AF-A0A3Q2DI70-F1
#
_entry.id   AF-A0A3Q2DI70-F1
#
_cell.length_a   1.000
_cell.length_b   1.000
_cell.length_c   1.000
_cell.angle_alpha   90.00
_cell.angle_beta   90.00
_cell.angle_gamma   90.00
#
_symmetry.space_group_name_H-M   'P 1'
#
loop_
_entity.id
_entity.type
_entity.pdbx_description
1 polymer ?
#
loop_
_entity_poly.entity_id
_entity_poly.type
_entity_poly.pdbx_seq_one_letter_code
_entity_poly.pdbx_strand_id
1 'polypeptide(L)'
;MYAVYRQAHTPTAVEFSVYCNFISSKEKNLVIAGTSQLFVYRIIHDVEVKAAVNSKTRKEKLEQVASFSLFGNIMSMASVQLIGANRDALLLSFKDAKLAVVEYDPGTHDLKTLSLHYFEEPELRVTLSSQPQNPARFASRNSKHISAL
;
A
#
# COMPACT_ATOMS: atom_id res chain seq x y z
N MET A 1 9.66 -23.20 27.93
CA MET A 1 10.65 -22.12 27.69
C MET A 1 9.91 -20.96 27.06
N TYR A 2 10.02 -19.74 27.59
CA TYR A 2 9.32 -18.56 27.07
C TYR A 2 10.31 -17.64 26.36
N ALA A 3 9.91 -17.08 25.22
CA ALA A 3 10.69 -16.11 24.46
C ALA A 3 9.81 -14.91 24.08
N VAL A 4 10.43 -13.73 23.93
CA VAL A 4 9.77 -12.50 23.52
C VAL A 4 10.42 -11.99 22.24
N TYR A 5 9.60 -11.61 21.26
CA TYR A 5 10.06 -11.02 20.01
C TYR A 5 10.08 -9.49 20.10
N ARG A 6 11.15 -8.86 19.61
CA ARG A 6 11.26 -7.41 19.46
C ARG A 6 11.94 -7.07 18.14
N GLN A 7 11.35 -6.14 17.40
CA GLN A 7 11.89 -5.64 16.15
C GLN A 7 12.80 -4.43 16.42
N ALA A 8 14.08 -4.52 16.06
CA ALA A 8 15.05 -3.44 16.25
C ALA A 8 14.99 -2.40 15.12
N HIS A 9 14.83 -2.87 13.87
CA HIS A 9 14.77 -2.02 12.69
C HIS A 9 13.57 -2.38 11.81
N THR A 10 12.95 -1.34 11.30
CA THR A 10 11.87 -1.40 10.31
C THR A 10 12.41 -1.84 8.94
N PRO A 11 11.74 -2.76 8.23
CA PRO A 11 12.07 -3.11 6.86
C PRO A 11 12.12 -1.87 5.96
N THR A 12 13.15 -1.79 5.11
CA THR A 12 13.37 -0.68 4.17
C THR A 12 13.16 -1.07 2.72
N ALA A 13 12.99 -2.37 2.43
CA ALA A 13 12.74 -2.86 1.09
C ALA A 13 11.37 -2.39 0.58
N VAL A 14 11.30 -2.08 -0.72
CA VAL A 14 10.09 -1.67 -1.42
C VAL A 14 9.71 -2.76 -2.41
N GLU A 15 8.50 -3.27 -2.31
CA GLU A 15 7.99 -4.36 -3.16
C GLU A 15 6.85 -3.89 -4.06
N PHE A 16 5.99 -3.00 -3.56
CA PHE A 16 4.84 -2.49 -4.28
C PHE A 16 4.76 -0.97 -4.21
N SER A 17 4.27 -0.36 -5.29
CA SER A 17 4.01 1.07 -5.33
C SER A 17 2.73 1.35 -6.12
N VAL A 18 1.94 2.29 -5.63
CA VAL A 18 0.68 2.72 -6.24
C VAL A 18 0.57 4.24 -6.12
N TYR A 19 0.12 4.90 -7.19
CA TYR A 19 -0.08 6.33 -7.23
C TYR A 19 -1.58 6.66 -7.23
N CYS A 20 -2.10 7.13 -6.09
CA CYS A 20 -3.53 7.24 -5.83
C CYS A 20 -3.89 8.40 -4.89
N ASN A 21 -5.17 8.76 -4.83
CA ASN A 21 -5.70 9.84 -3.97
C ASN A 21 -5.93 9.32 -2.54
N PHE A 22 -4.86 8.98 -1.83
CA PHE A 22 -4.97 8.26 -0.57
C PHE A 22 -5.33 9.15 0.62
N ILE A 23 -4.61 10.26 0.81
CA ILE A 23 -4.83 11.18 1.94
C ILE A 23 -5.96 12.16 1.65
N SER A 24 -6.02 12.65 0.41
CA SER A 24 -6.95 13.68 -0.03
C SER A 24 -7.40 13.43 -1.47
N SER A 25 -8.60 13.90 -1.81
CA SER A 25 -9.10 13.87 -3.19
C SER A 25 -8.39 14.85 -4.12
N LYS A 26 -7.71 15.85 -3.55
CA LYS A 26 -7.15 16.99 -4.28
C LYS A 26 -5.73 16.74 -4.78
N GLU A 27 -4.99 15.88 -4.10
CA GLU A 27 -3.60 15.57 -4.42
C GLU A 27 -3.40 14.06 -4.46
N LYS A 28 -2.57 13.61 -5.39
CA LYS A 28 -2.16 12.21 -5.48
C LYS A 28 -0.94 11.98 -4.60
N ASN A 29 -0.94 10.84 -3.93
CA ASN A 29 0.16 10.38 -3.10
C ASN A 29 0.79 9.14 -3.72
N LEU A 30 2.10 9.01 -3.54
CA LEU A 30 2.84 7.79 -3.84
C LEU A 30 2.78 6.88 -2.62
N VAL A 31 1.96 5.85 -2.69
CA VAL A 31 1.85 4.83 -1.65
C VAL A 31 2.82 3.70 -1.97
N ILE A 32 3.69 3.38 -1.02
CA ILE A 32 4.73 2.37 -1.14
C ILE A 32 4.49 1.32 -0.06
N ALA A 33 4.60 0.06 -0.42
CA ALA A 33 4.49 -1.06 0.50
C ALA A 33 5.71 -1.96 0.39
N GLY A 34 6.14 -2.50 1.53
CA GLY A 34 7.21 -3.48 1.59
C GLY A 34 7.09 -4.33 2.83
N THR A 35 7.10 -5.65 2.67
CA THR A 35 6.90 -6.61 3.75
C THR A 35 5.65 -6.28 4.58
N SER A 36 5.81 -5.82 5.82
CA SER A 36 4.75 -5.47 6.76
C SER A 36 4.55 -3.97 6.96
N GLN A 37 5.13 -3.12 6.09
CA GLN A 37 5.05 -1.67 6.23
C GLN A 37 4.50 -0.99 4.99
N LEU A 38 3.77 0.09 5.23
CA LEU A 38 3.17 0.93 4.21
C LEU A 38 3.55 2.39 4.49
N PHE A 39 4.15 3.03 3.50
CA PHE A 39 4.59 4.41 3.55
C PHE A 39 3.83 5.23 2.50
N VAL A 40 3.46 6.45 2.86
CA VAL A 40 2.79 7.37 1.93
C VAL A 40 3.69 8.57 1.74
N TYR A 41 4.00 8.87 0.48
CA TYR A 41 4.84 9.98 0.09
C TYR A 41 4.08 11.02 -0.73
N ARG A 42 4.45 12.27 -0.55
CA ARG A 42 4.08 13.40 -1.40
C ARG A 42 5.29 13.86 -2.21
N ILE A 43 5.08 14.20 -3.47
CA ILE A 43 6.13 14.68 -4.37
C ILE A 43 6.19 16.21 -4.29
N ILE A 44 7.35 16.76 -3.96
CA ILE A 44 7.62 18.19 -3.89
C ILE A 44 8.50 18.58 -5.09
N HIS A 45 8.00 19.46 -5.94
CA HIS A 45 8.65 19.91 -7.18
C HIS A 45 9.30 21.31 -7.03
N ASP A 46 9.81 21.69 -5.86
CA ASP A 46 10.59 22.94 -5.74
C ASP A 46 11.46 22.96 -4.48
N VAL A 47 12.50 22.13 -4.46
CA VAL A 47 13.52 22.26 -3.42
C VAL A 47 14.51 23.34 -3.83
N GLU A 48 14.25 24.59 -3.44
CA GLU A 48 15.23 25.67 -3.54
C GLU A 48 16.47 25.30 -2.72
N VAL A 49 17.49 24.80 -3.39
CA VAL A 49 18.82 24.68 -2.79
C VAL A 49 19.49 26.03 -2.94
N LYS A 50 19.75 26.70 -1.82
CA LYS A 50 20.64 27.87 -1.73
C LYS A 50 22.09 27.47 -2.06
N ALA A 51 22.35 27.00 -3.28
CA ALA A 51 23.68 26.71 -3.78
C ALA A 51 23.92 27.53 -5.06
N ALA A 52 25.02 28.26 -5.01
CA ALA A 52 25.44 29.26 -5.96
C ALA A 52 25.68 28.70 -7.39
N VAL A 53 25.48 29.59 -8.37
CA VAL A 53 26.01 29.55 -9.76
C VAL A 53 25.43 28.48 -10.71
N ASN A 54 24.59 28.96 -11.64
CA ASN A 54 24.39 28.48 -13.02
C ASN A 54 24.00 27.00 -13.31
N SER A 55 23.00 26.44 -12.63
CA SER A 55 22.19 25.38 -13.26
C SER A 55 20.77 25.34 -12.65
N LYS A 56 19.74 25.61 -13.46
CA LYS A 56 18.33 25.43 -13.08
C LYS A 56 17.98 23.94 -13.00
N THR A 57 18.58 23.23 -12.05
CA THR A 57 18.31 21.81 -11.84
C THR A 57 17.11 21.71 -10.91
N ARG A 58 15.90 21.48 -11.45
CA ARG A 58 14.72 21.18 -10.62
C ARG A 58 15.04 19.94 -9.78
N LYS A 59 15.11 20.09 -8.45
CA LYS A 59 15.24 18.96 -7.54
C LYS A 59 13.86 18.56 -7.06
N GLU A 60 13.50 17.33 -7.33
CA GLU A 60 12.28 16.71 -6.80
C GLU A 60 12.62 15.95 -5.52
N LYS A 61 11.75 16.07 -4.51
CA LYS A 61 11.89 15.39 -3.23
C LYS A 61 10.61 14.65 -2.89
N LEU A 62 10.77 13.45 -2.34
CA LEU A 62 9.70 12.72 -1.71
C LEU A 62 9.65 13.08 -0.22
N GLU A 63 8.50 13.54 0.24
CA GLU A 63 8.21 13.79 1.65
C GLU A 63 7.29 12.70 2.17
N GLN A 64 7.72 11.99 3.22
CA GLN A 64 6.89 10.98 3.85
C GLN A 64 5.80 11.66 4.68
N VAL A 65 4.54 11.46 4.32
CA VAL A 65 3.38 12.07 5.00
C VAL A 65 2.69 11.11 5.97
N ALA A 66 2.79 9.80 5.76
CA ALA A 66 2.25 8.80 6.68
C ALA A 66 3.04 7.48 6.63
N SER A 67 2.95 6.70 7.70
CA SER A 67 3.58 5.38 7.83
C SER A 67 2.70 4.48 8.68
N PHE A 68 2.47 3.26 8.22
CA PHE A 68 1.61 2.28 8.89
C PHE A 68 2.30 0.93 8.95
N SER A 69 2.28 0.33 10.14
CA SER A 69 2.77 -1.02 10.39
C SER A 69 1.61 -1.99 10.38
N LEU A 70 1.71 -3.04 9.58
CA LEU A 70 0.70 -4.08 9.43
C LEU A 70 1.16 -5.38 10.10
N PHE A 71 0.22 -6.19 10.57
CA PHE A 71 0.49 -7.50 11.16
C PHE A 71 0.40 -8.63 10.12
N GLY A 72 1.09 -8.44 9.00
CA GLY A 72 1.13 -9.41 7.91
C GLY A 72 1.95 -8.90 6.74
N ASN A 73 2.55 -9.82 5.98
CA ASN A 73 3.30 -9.46 4.79
C ASN A 73 2.34 -9.18 3.64
N ILE A 74 2.45 -8.00 3.05
CA ILE A 74 1.74 -7.59 1.86
C ILE A 74 2.28 -8.41 0.68
N MET A 75 1.39 -9.07 -0.07
CA MET A 75 1.76 -9.89 -1.22
C MET A 75 1.35 -9.25 -2.56
N SER A 76 0.39 -8.33 -2.52
CA SER A 76 -0.07 -7.52 -3.64
C SER A 76 -0.87 -6.32 -3.12
N MET A 77 -0.79 -5.20 -3.84
CA MET A 77 -1.45 -3.93 -3.49
C MET A 77 -2.05 -3.28 -4.73
N ALA A 78 -3.26 -2.73 -4.59
CA ALA A 78 -3.91 -1.91 -5.61
C ALA A 78 -4.74 -0.80 -4.95
N SER A 79 -5.06 0.25 -5.70
CA SER A 79 -6.01 1.28 -5.27
C SER A 79 -7.33 1.19 -6.04
N VAL A 80 -8.42 1.57 -5.38
CA VAL A 80 -9.75 1.71 -5.98
C VAL A 80 -10.45 2.92 -5.41
N GLN A 81 -11.16 3.65 -6.25
CA GLN A 81 -12.10 4.66 -5.78
C GLN A 81 -13.46 4.01 -5.58
N LEU A 82 -13.91 3.93 -4.32
CA LEU A 82 -15.24 3.41 -4.00
C LEU A 82 -16.33 4.44 -4.36
N ILE A 83 -17.52 3.94 -4.71
CA ILE A 83 -18.66 4.81 -5.07
C ILE A 83 -19.05 5.65 -3.85
N GLY A 84 -19.09 6.97 -4.02
CA GLY A 84 -19.41 7.92 -2.95
C GLY A 84 -18.22 8.24 -2.03
N ALA A 85 -17.06 7.63 -2.23
CA ALA A 85 -15.84 7.97 -1.49
C ALA A 85 -15.08 9.11 -2.17
N ASN A 86 -14.60 10.03 -1.34
CA ASN A 86 -13.75 11.13 -1.80
C ASN A 86 -12.27 10.74 -1.89
N ARG A 87 -11.87 9.60 -1.30
CA ARG A 87 -10.50 9.09 -1.31
C ARG A 87 -10.46 7.69 -1.91
N ASP A 88 -9.28 7.32 -2.37
CA ASP A 88 -9.02 5.97 -2.84
C ASP A 88 -8.80 5.05 -1.64
N ALA A 89 -9.45 3.89 -1.67
CA ALA A 89 -9.17 2.78 -0.78
C ALA A 89 -8.05 1.91 -1.36
N LEU A 90 -7.29 1.26 -0.49
CA LEU A 90 -6.27 0.29 -0.85
C LEU A 90 -6.82 -1.12 -0.67
N LEU A 91 -6.60 -1.97 -1.67
CA LEU A 91 -6.75 -3.41 -1.56
C LEU A 91 -5.38 -4.00 -1.25
N LEU A 92 -5.30 -4.68 -0.11
CA LEU A 92 -4.11 -5.36 0.36
C LEU A 92 -4.39 -6.85 0.39
N SER A 93 -3.52 -7.62 -0.26
CA SER A 93 -3.52 -9.08 -0.11
C SER A 93 -2.39 -9.50 0.82
N PHE A 94 -2.66 -10.51 1.63
CA PHE A 94 -1.71 -11.13 2.54
C PHE A 94 -1.67 -12.62 2.29
N LYS A 95 -0.62 -13.30 2.78
CA LYS A 95 -0.47 -14.75 2.71
C LYS A 95 -1.75 -15.49 3.12
N ASP A 96 -1.90 -16.70 2.58
CA ASP A 96 -3.03 -17.59 2.83
C ASP A 96 -4.37 -17.01 2.34
N ALA A 97 -4.37 -16.37 1.15
CA ALA A 97 -5.59 -15.85 0.52
C ALA A 97 -6.41 -14.90 1.41
N LYS A 98 -5.73 -14.06 2.19
CA LYS A 98 -6.32 -12.98 2.99
C LYS A 98 -6.37 -11.68 2.18
N LEU A 99 -7.48 -10.97 2.24
CA LEU A 99 -7.65 -9.67 1.58
C LEU A 99 -8.25 -8.65 2.56
N ALA A 100 -7.69 -7.44 2.57
CA ALA A 100 -8.23 -6.30 3.30
C ALA A 100 -8.47 -5.12 2.36
N VAL A 101 -9.57 -4.41 2.58
CA VAL A 101 -9.84 -3.10 1.97
C VAL A 101 -9.70 -2.05 3.07
N VAL A 102 -8.78 -1.10 2.89
CA VAL A 102 -8.48 -0.07 3.89
C VAL A 102 -8.54 1.33 3.28
N GLU A 103 -8.98 2.31 4.07
CA GLU A 103 -8.97 3.73 3.70
C GLU A 103 -8.20 4.52 4.76
N TYR A 104 -7.69 5.69 4.38
CA TYR A 104 -7.15 6.64 5.34
C TYR A 104 -8.26 7.37 6.12
N ASP A 105 -8.15 7.40 7.45
CA ASP A 105 -8.99 8.23 8.31
C ASP A 105 -8.25 9.53 8.72
N PRO A 106 -8.69 10.71 8.23
CA PRO A 106 -8.05 11.97 8.59
C PRO A 106 -8.29 12.39 10.05
N GLY A 107 -9.27 11.81 10.75
CA GLY A 107 -9.55 12.16 12.15
C GLY A 107 -8.53 11.54 13.11
N THR A 108 -8.08 10.33 12.83
CA THR A 108 -7.11 9.59 13.64
C THR A 108 -5.70 9.57 13.04
N HIS A 109 -5.57 9.99 11.78
CA HIS A 109 -4.37 9.79 10.96
C HIS A 109 -3.94 8.32 10.88
N ASP A 110 -4.91 7.40 10.89
CA ASP A 110 -4.70 5.95 10.86
C ASP A 110 -5.43 5.27 9.69
N LEU A 111 -5.15 3.99 9.47
CA LEU A 111 -5.89 3.15 8.53
C LEU A 111 -7.20 2.69 9.15
N LYS A 112 -8.29 2.95 8.43
CA LYS A 112 -9.61 2.40 8.70
C LYS A 112 -9.86 1.20 7.81
N THR A 113 -10.06 0.04 8.42
CA THR A 113 -10.49 -1.17 7.72
C THR A 113 -11.94 -1.05 7.31
N LEU A 114 -12.21 -1.16 6.00
CA LEU A 114 -13.56 -1.17 5.44
C LEU A 114 -14.12 -2.58 5.34
N SER A 115 -13.29 -3.55 4.91
CA SER A 115 -13.67 -4.96 4.86
C SER A 115 -12.45 -5.88 4.99
N LEU A 116 -12.71 -7.12 5.45
CA LEU A 116 -11.75 -8.20 5.52
C LEU A 116 -12.38 -9.45 4.90
N HIS A 117 -11.61 -10.15 4.07
CA HIS A 117 -12.04 -11.37 3.39
C HIS A 117 -10.99 -12.47 3.59
N TYR A 118 -11.45 -13.66 3.96
CA TYR A 118 -10.63 -14.82 4.24
C TYR A 118 -11.08 -15.95 3.31
N PHE A 119 -10.15 -16.45 2.49
CA PHE A 119 -10.44 -17.52 1.53
C PHE A 119 -9.56 -18.74 1.80
N GLU A 120 -9.37 -19.08 3.08
CA GLU A 120 -8.46 -20.16 3.52
C GLU A 120 -9.06 -21.56 3.46
N GLU A 121 -10.34 -21.66 3.08
CA GLU A 121 -11.10 -22.91 3.07
C GLU A 121 -10.38 -24.00 2.24
N PRO A 122 -10.22 -25.22 2.78
CA PRO A 122 -9.55 -26.31 2.07
C PRO A 122 -10.12 -26.59 0.68
N GLU A 123 -11.42 -26.38 0.49
CA GLU A 123 -12.14 -26.55 -0.77
C GLU A 123 -11.74 -25.50 -1.83
N LEU A 124 -11.34 -24.30 -1.38
CA LEU A 124 -10.86 -23.22 -2.24
C LEU A 124 -9.38 -23.36 -2.59
N ARG A 125 -8.64 -24.22 -1.88
CA ARG A 125 -7.26 -24.60 -2.22
C ARG A 125 -7.27 -25.58 -3.39
N VAL A 126 -7.71 -25.11 -4.57
CA VAL A 126 -7.66 -25.91 -5.78
C VAL A 126 -6.20 -26.33 -6.05
N THR A 127 -6.02 -27.63 -6.19
CA THR A 127 -4.77 -28.38 -6.33
C THR A 127 -3.87 -27.84 -7.43
N LEU A 128 -2.95 -26.94 -7.10
CA LEU A 128 -1.74 -26.68 -7.88
C LEU A 128 -0.55 -26.78 -6.93
N SER A 129 -0.19 -28.02 -6.58
CA SER A 129 0.87 -28.39 -5.63
C SER A 129 2.29 -28.02 -6.06
N SER A 130 2.47 -27.04 -6.97
CA SER A 130 3.79 -26.66 -7.50
C SER A 130 3.96 -25.18 -7.86
N GLN A 131 3.02 -24.29 -7.54
CA GLN A 131 3.21 -22.84 -7.75
C GLN A 131 3.22 -22.08 -6.42
N PRO A 132 4.15 -21.13 -6.20
CA PRO A 132 4.10 -20.27 -5.04
C PRO A 132 2.81 -19.45 -5.10
N GLN A 133 1.88 -19.71 -4.17
CA GLN A 133 0.62 -18.98 -4.07
C GLN A 133 0.91 -17.52 -3.69
N ASN A 134 0.97 -16.66 -4.70
CA ASN A 134 0.78 -15.24 -4.47
C ASN A 134 -0.74 -14.99 -4.41
N PRO A 135 -1.28 -14.61 -3.25
CA PRO A 135 -2.70 -14.36 -3.11
C PRO A 135 -3.08 -13.15 -3.96
N ALA A 136 -3.97 -13.38 -4.94
CA ALA A 136 -4.58 -12.40 -5.86
C ALA A 136 -3.65 -11.32 -6.42
N ARG A 137 -3.21 -11.48 -7.68
CA ARG A 137 -2.59 -10.36 -8.40
C ARG A 137 -3.69 -9.39 -8.84
N PHE A 138 -3.73 -8.20 -8.23
CA PHE A 138 -4.64 -7.16 -8.67
C PHE A 138 -4.17 -6.57 -10.02
N ALA A 139 -4.93 -6.79 -11.09
CA ALA A 139 -4.73 -6.11 -12.36
C ALA A 139 -5.93 -5.20 -12.63
N SER A 140 -5.72 -3.89 -12.55
CA SER A 140 -6.74 -2.89 -12.91
C SER A 140 -6.54 -2.47 -14.37
N ARG A 141 -7.52 -2.77 -15.24
CA ARG A 141 -7.62 -2.16 -16.58
C ARG A 141 -8.42 -0.85 -16.57
N ASN A 142 -9.24 -0.62 -15.54
CA ASN A 142 -10.01 0.60 -15.29
C ASN A 142 -10.55 0.56 -13.85
N SER A 143 -10.64 1.72 -13.17
CA SER A 143 -11.11 1.91 -11.78
C SER A 143 -12.47 1.27 -11.42
N LYS A 144 -13.19 0.71 -12.39
CA LYS A 144 -14.52 0.09 -12.21
C LYS A 144 -14.49 -1.45 -12.15
N HIS A 145 -13.40 -2.09 -12.54
CA HIS A 145 -13.27 -3.55 -12.50
C HIS A 145 -11.89 -3.96 -12.00
N ILE A 146 -11.85 -4.48 -10.77
CA ILE A 146 -10.71 -5.21 -10.23
C ILE A 146 -11.03 -6.69 -10.35
N SER A 147 -10.27 -7.39 -11.20
CA SER A 147 -10.28 -8.84 -11.24
C SER A 147 -9.10 -9.35 -10.44
N ALA A 148 -9.34 -10.29 -9.52
CA ALA A 148 -8.28 -11.09 -8.94
C ALA A 148 -7.81 -12.08 -10.02
N LEU A 149 -6.54 -12.00 -10.40
CA LEU A 149 -5.86 -12.99 -11.25
C LEU A 149 -5.16 -14.03 -10.38
#